data_AF-A0A7X7KX92-F1
#
_entry.id   AF-A0A7X7KX92-F1
#
_cell.length_a   1.000
_cell.length_b   1.000
_cell.length_c   1.000
_cell.angle_alpha   90.00
_cell.angle_beta   90.00
_cell.angle_gamma   90.00
#
_symmetry.space_group_name_H-M   'P 1'
#
loop_
_entity.id
_entity.type
_entity.pdbx_description
1 polymer ?
#
loop_
_entity_poly.entity_id
_entity_poly.type
_entity_poly.pdbx_seq_one_letter_code
_entity_poly.pdbx_strand_id
1 'polypeptide(L)'
;MTPKDLKAAYRTILDDPFPPDLEISFGTGTDRQTLRYEKVVWKIGDEVRGLRYGENPDQPAALYKLVNGNLALAGVVSIQPGRHLASDPELLQFGKHPGKINFTDADNALNILRYLADRPCAVIVKHNNPCGVARADTLAEAYFRANRADRLAAFGGCIALNRECDLDTARLIAGNYAEVVLAPEFAHGVME
;
A
#
# COMPACT_ATOMS: atom_id res chain seq x y z
N MET A 1 3.84 23.62 20.40
CA MET A 1 4.70 22.62 19.75
C MET A 1 5.64 23.34 18.80
N THR A 2 6.95 23.13 18.93
CA THR A 2 7.94 23.71 18.02
C THR A 2 8.02 22.91 16.70
N PRO A 3 8.54 23.48 15.61
CA PRO A 3 8.75 22.75 14.36
C PRO A 3 9.68 21.52 14.48
N LYS A 4 10.59 21.53 15.46
CA LYS A 4 11.42 20.35 15.80
C LYS A 4 10.58 19.23 16.41
N ASP A 5 9.62 19.56 17.27
CA ASP A 5 8.73 18.59 17.91
C ASP A 5 7.81 17.90 16.88
N LEU A 6 7.37 18.64 15.86
CA LEU A 6 6.56 18.09 14.76
C LEU A 6 7.35 17.03 13.97
N LYS A 7 8.60 17.31 13.57
CA LYS A 7 9.42 16.33 12.82
C LYS A 7 9.74 15.06 13.63
N ALA A 8 9.89 15.19 14.96
CA ALA A 8 10.08 14.07 15.85
C ALA A 8 8.83 13.18 15.95
N ALA A 9 7.62 13.78 16.01
CA ALA A 9 6.36 13.04 16.07
C ALA A 9 6.17 12.07 14.89
N TYR A 10 6.59 12.44 13.68
CA TYR A 10 6.54 11.56 12.50
C TYR A 10 7.49 10.36 12.56
N ARG A 11 8.39 10.27 13.56
CA ARG A 11 9.32 9.14 13.76
C ARG A 11 8.91 8.23 14.91
N THR A 12 8.15 8.73 15.87
CA THR A 12 7.63 7.95 16.99
C THR A 12 6.57 6.98 16.47
N ILE A 13 6.70 5.72 16.84
CA ILE A 13 5.64 4.72 16.65
C ILE A 13 4.75 4.82 17.88
N LEU A 14 3.45 5.02 17.68
CA LEU A 14 2.47 4.94 18.79
C LEU A 14 2.33 3.49 19.23
N ASP A 15 2.08 3.26 20.52
CA ASP A 15 1.61 1.95 20.97
C ASP A 15 0.39 1.57 20.13
N ASP A 16 0.36 0.32 19.64
CA ASP A 16 -0.70 -0.24 18.83
C ASP A 16 -1.74 -0.90 19.76
N PRO A 17 -2.84 -0.21 20.12
CA PRO A 17 -3.79 -0.69 21.11
C PRO A 17 -4.77 -1.72 20.55
N PHE A 18 -4.69 -2.01 19.24
CA PHE A 18 -5.71 -2.81 18.57
C PHE A 18 -5.52 -4.31 18.88
N PRO A 19 -6.58 -5.13 18.88
CA PRO A 19 -6.44 -6.57 19.14
C PRO A 19 -5.70 -7.30 18.02
N PRO A 20 -5.05 -8.44 18.27
CA PRO A 20 -4.41 -9.24 17.22
C PRO A 20 -5.42 -9.76 16.18
N ASP A 21 -6.67 -9.96 16.58
CA ASP A 21 -7.73 -10.50 15.74
C ASP A 21 -9.00 -9.64 15.82
N LEU A 22 -9.77 -9.62 14.74
CA LEU A 22 -11.03 -8.89 14.66
C LEU A 22 -12.09 -9.73 13.93
N GLU A 23 -13.32 -9.78 14.46
CA GLU A 23 -14.45 -10.43 13.80
C GLU A 23 -15.55 -9.41 13.47
N ILE A 24 -16.07 -9.47 12.24
CA ILE A 24 -17.25 -8.70 11.83
C ILE A 24 -18.31 -9.69 11.38
N SER A 25 -19.50 -9.65 12.00
CA SER A 25 -20.61 -10.52 11.65
C SER A 25 -21.74 -9.75 10.98
N PHE A 26 -22.27 -10.31 9.89
CA PHE A 26 -23.43 -9.81 9.17
C PHE A 26 -24.57 -10.82 9.25
N GLY A 27 -25.80 -10.35 9.46
CA GLY A 27 -26.98 -11.21 9.61
C GLY A 27 -27.11 -11.86 10.99
N THR A 28 -28.13 -12.69 11.15
CA THR A 28 -28.46 -13.40 12.39
C THR A 28 -28.87 -14.85 12.09
N GLY A 29 -28.88 -15.72 13.12
CA GLY A 29 -29.31 -17.11 12.96
C GLY A 29 -28.43 -17.91 11.99
N THR A 30 -29.06 -18.72 11.13
CA THR A 30 -28.39 -19.58 10.15
C THR A 30 -27.78 -18.82 8.97
N ASP A 31 -28.22 -17.59 8.72
CA ASP A 31 -27.72 -16.74 7.64
C ASP A 31 -26.55 -15.84 8.09
N ARG A 32 -26.06 -16.03 9.32
CA ARG A 32 -24.94 -15.24 9.87
C ARG A 32 -23.65 -15.56 9.13
N GLN A 33 -23.07 -14.55 8.50
CA GLN A 33 -21.71 -14.59 7.97
C GLN A 33 -20.76 -13.89 8.94
N THR A 34 -19.71 -14.58 9.38
CA THR A 34 -18.64 -13.98 10.19
C THR A 34 -17.36 -13.86 9.36
N LEU A 35 -16.86 -12.65 9.21
CA LEU A 35 -15.55 -12.34 8.65
C LEU A 35 -14.52 -12.28 9.76
N ARG A 36 -13.36 -12.90 9.56
CA ARG A 36 -12.25 -12.96 10.50
C ARG A 36 -11.04 -12.28 9.91
N TYR A 37 -10.44 -11.42 10.72
CA TYR A 37 -9.30 -10.63 10.33
C TYR A 37 -8.15 -10.84 11.30
N GLU A 38 -6.96 -10.99 10.76
CA GLU A 38 -5.72 -11.03 11.52
C GLU A 38 -4.97 -9.71 11.32
N LYS A 39 -4.37 -9.18 12.39
CA LYS A 39 -3.57 -7.96 12.31
C LYS A 39 -2.29 -8.24 11.54
N VAL A 40 -2.00 -7.38 10.56
CA VAL A 40 -0.74 -7.39 9.82
C VAL A 40 0.34 -6.74 10.67
N VAL A 41 1.41 -7.50 10.90
CA VAL A 41 2.62 -7.06 11.60
C VAL A 41 3.86 -7.54 10.86
N TRP A 42 4.95 -6.81 10.97
CA TRP A 42 6.23 -7.16 10.37
C TRP A 42 7.27 -7.40 11.46
N LYS A 43 8.10 -8.43 11.26
CA LYS A 43 9.27 -8.67 12.10
C LYS A 43 10.44 -7.83 11.59
N ILE A 44 10.91 -6.90 12.42
CA ILE A 44 12.01 -5.99 12.11
C ILE A 44 13.09 -6.20 13.17
N GLY A 45 14.13 -6.95 12.82
CA GLY A 45 15.08 -7.46 13.81
C GLY A 45 14.38 -8.36 14.82
N ASP A 46 14.48 -8.01 16.10
CA ASP A 46 13.84 -8.74 17.22
C ASP A 46 12.45 -8.21 17.59
N GLU A 47 12.00 -7.14 16.94
CA GLU A 47 10.71 -6.52 17.23
C GLU A 47 9.62 -6.92 16.23
N VAL A 48 8.38 -7.00 16.70
CA VAL A 48 7.18 -7.17 15.88
C VAL A 48 6.42 -5.86 15.89
N ARG A 49 6.17 -5.28 14.71
CA ARG A 49 5.62 -3.93 14.59
C ARG A 49 4.43 -3.88 13.64
N GLY A 50 3.37 -3.18 14.03
CA GLY A 50 2.22 -2.79 13.19
C GLY A 50 2.49 -1.50 12.43
N LEU A 51 1.45 -0.72 12.10
CA LEU A 51 1.63 0.60 11.46
C LEU A 51 2.28 1.61 12.40
N ARG A 52 2.97 2.61 11.82
CA ARG A 52 3.60 3.68 12.61
C ARG A 52 2.59 4.62 13.28
N TYR A 53 1.58 5.05 12.51
CA TYR A 53 0.46 5.89 12.93
C TYR A 53 -0.63 5.87 11.83
N GLY A 54 -1.77 6.50 12.11
CA GLY A 54 -2.92 6.67 11.24
C GLY A 54 -2.73 7.74 10.17
N GLU A 55 -3.69 8.65 10.04
CA GLU A 55 -3.55 9.78 9.11
C GLU A 55 -2.60 10.83 9.66
N ASN A 56 -2.66 11.06 10.97
CA ASN A 56 -1.80 11.99 11.68
C ASN A 56 -0.96 11.26 12.75
N PRO A 57 0.22 11.80 13.14
CA PRO A 57 1.13 11.14 14.07
C PRO A 57 0.57 10.80 15.45
N ASP A 58 -0.48 11.49 15.89
CA ASP A 58 -1.17 11.33 17.18
C ASP A 58 -2.33 10.32 17.12
N GLN A 59 -2.61 9.75 15.95
CA GLN A 59 -3.70 8.80 15.74
C GLN A 59 -3.13 7.38 15.63
N PRO A 60 -3.48 6.44 16.52
CA PRO A 60 -3.08 5.05 16.36
C PRO A 60 -3.82 4.40 15.17
N ALA A 61 -3.19 3.45 14.49
CA ALA A 61 -3.82 2.67 13.42
C ALA A 61 -3.26 1.24 13.36
N ALA A 62 -4.06 0.31 12.83
CA ALA A 62 -3.66 -1.06 12.54
C ALA A 62 -4.15 -1.47 11.15
N LEU A 63 -3.36 -2.32 10.47
CA LEU A 63 -3.74 -2.97 9.22
C LEU A 63 -4.21 -4.39 9.54
N TYR A 64 -5.29 -4.82 8.89
CA TYR A 64 -5.90 -6.13 9.09
C TYR A 64 -6.11 -6.83 7.76
N LYS A 65 -5.88 -8.15 7.73
CA LYS A 65 -6.10 -9.01 6.58
C LYS A 65 -7.23 -10.00 6.81
N LEU A 66 -8.12 -10.15 5.84
CA LEU A 66 -9.21 -11.12 5.89
C LEU A 66 -8.64 -12.54 5.69
N VAL A 67 -8.87 -13.44 6.64
CA VAL A 67 -8.26 -14.79 6.61
C VAL A 67 -9.21 -15.92 6.30
N ASN A 68 -10.52 -15.72 6.44
CA ASN A 68 -11.51 -16.79 6.30
C ASN A 68 -12.41 -16.67 5.06
N GLY A 69 -11.99 -15.93 4.03
CA GLY A 69 -12.64 -15.99 2.72
C GLY A 69 -12.90 -14.63 2.08
N ASN A 70 -14.16 -14.39 1.68
CA ASN A 70 -14.59 -13.22 0.93
C ASN A 70 -15.90 -12.66 1.52
N LEU A 71 -16.11 -11.35 1.38
CA LEU A 71 -17.39 -10.70 1.65
C LEU A 71 -18.41 -11.13 0.58
N ALA A 72 -19.46 -11.83 1.00
CA ALA A 72 -20.54 -12.28 0.14
C ALA A 72 -21.87 -11.74 0.69
N LEU A 73 -22.21 -10.51 0.34
CA LEU A 73 -23.41 -9.83 0.85
C LEU A 73 -24.40 -9.58 -0.27
N ALA A 74 -25.66 -9.98 -0.07
CA ALA A 74 -26.76 -9.75 -1.00
C ALA A 74 -26.46 -10.20 -2.46
N GLY A 75 -25.77 -11.33 -2.63
CA GLY A 75 -25.37 -11.85 -3.94
C GLY A 75 -24.15 -11.16 -4.57
N VAL A 76 -23.58 -10.17 -3.90
CA VAL A 76 -22.31 -9.53 -4.30
C VAL A 76 -21.17 -10.24 -3.60
N VAL A 77 -20.27 -10.79 -4.40
CA VAL A 77 -19.03 -11.45 -3.95
C VAL A 77 -17.89 -10.47 -4.24
N SER A 78 -17.18 -10.01 -3.20
CA SER A 78 -16.06 -9.07 -3.31
C SER A 78 -14.78 -9.80 -3.77
N ILE A 79 -13.59 -9.31 -3.40
CA ILE A 79 -12.31 -9.90 -3.79
C ILE A 79 -12.19 -11.34 -3.24
N GLN A 80 -11.98 -12.31 -4.15
CA GLN A 80 -11.90 -13.75 -3.82
C GLN A 80 -10.91 -14.05 -2.69
N PRO A 81 -11.10 -15.15 -1.92
CA PRO A 81 -10.15 -15.56 -0.88
C PRO A 81 -8.72 -15.62 -1.42
N GLY A 82 -7.76 -15.13 -0.65
CA GLY A 82 -6.34 -15.10 -1.05
C GLY A 82 -5.99 -14.08 -2.13
N ARG A 83 -6.97 -13.35 -2.67
CA ARG A 83 -6.74 -12.16 -3.48
C ARG A 83 -6.94 -10.96 -2.57
N HIS A 84 -5.85 -10.29 -2.23
CA HIS A 84 -5.86 -9.05 -1.45
C HIS A 84 -5.19 -7.95 -2.27
N LEU A 85 -5.60 -6.71 -2.04
CA LEU A 85 -4.91 -5.54 -2.59
C LEU A 85 -3.78 -5.18 -1.61
N ALA A 86 -3.94 -4.13 -0.80
CA ALA A 86 -2.90 -3.66 0.11
C ALA A 86 -2.92 -4.31 1.51
N SER A 87 -3.59 -5.46 1.70
CA SER A 87 -3.81 -6.04 3.03
C SER A 87 -2.85 -7.16 3.44
N ASP A 88 -1.96 -7.65 2.58
CA ASP A 88 -0.88 -8.57 3.01
C ASP A 88 0.47 -8.23 2.34
N PRO A 89 0.98 -7.00 2.53
CA PRO A 89 2.16 -6.53 1.82
C PRO A 89 3.44 -7.00 2.52
N GLU A 90 4.42 -7.41 1.72
CA GLU A 90 5.79 -7.65 2.17
C GLU A 90 6.59 -6.34 2.19
N LEU A 91 7.35 -6.10 3.25
CA LEU A 91 8.26 -4.95 3.37
C LEU A 91 9.69 -5.37 3.04
N LEU A 92 10.03 -5.28 1.75
CA LEU A 92 11.36 -5.65 1.25
C LEU A 92 12.46 -4.68 1.70
N GLN A 93 12.16 -3.37 1.68
CA GLN A 93 13.03 -2.31 2.15
C GLN A 93 12.18 -1.15 2.66
N PHE A 94 12.64 -0.47 3.71
CA PHE A 94 11.99 0.74 4.20
C PHE A 94 13.02 1.74 4.70
N GLY A 95 12.78 3.02 4.43
CA GLY A 95 13.48 4.09 5.13
C GLY A 95 12.76 4.41 6.44
N LYS A 96 11.56 4.99 6.31
CA LYS A 96 10.63 5.19 7.42
C LYS A 96 9.64 4.03 7.47
N HIS A 97 9.33 3.54 8.68
CA HIS A 97 8.26 2.56 8.87
C HIS A 97 6.91 3.10 8.34
N PRO A 98 6.11 2.30 7.62
CA PRO A 98 4.93 2.80 6.94
C PRO A 98 3.82 3.25 7.90
N GLY A 99 3.12 4.31 7.52
CA GLY A 99 1.87 4.75 8.16
C GLY A 99 0.63 4.36 7.36
N LYS A 100 -0.57 4.62 7.89
CA LYS A 100 -1.84 4.32 7.21
C LYS A 100 -1.91 4.91 5.79
N ILE A 101 -1.50 6.17 5.61
CA ILE A 101 -1.62 6.87 4.31
C ILE A 101 -0.81 6.17 3.21
N ASN A 102 0.34 5.57 3.55
CA ASN A 102 1.12 4.80 2.58
C ASN A 102 0.30 3.64 1.99
N PHE A 103 -0.48 2.95 2.83
CA PHE A 103 -1.33 1.84 2.39
C PHE A 103 -2.63 2.28 1.73
N THR A 104 -3.21 3.42 2.10
CA THR A 104 -4.39 3.93 1.38
C THR A 104 -4.04 4.41 -0.04
N ASP A 105 -2.85 5.02 -0.21
CA ASP A 105 -2.35 5.37 -1.54
C ASP A 105 -2.05 4.12 -2.38
N ALA A 106 -1.42 3.10 -1.77
CA ALA A 106 -1.19 1.81 -2.41
C ALA A 106 -2.49 1.10 -2.82
N ASP A 107 -3.49 1.04 -1.94
CA ASP A 107 -4.78 0.41 -2.23
C ASP A 107 -5.53 1.10 -3.37
N ASN A 108 -5.53 2.44 -3.40
CA ASN A 108 -6.10 3.22 -4.49
C ASN A 108 -5.36 2.97 -5.81
N ALA A 109 -4.03 2.89 -5.77
CA ALA A 109 -3.24 2.58 -6.96
C ALA A 109 -3.57 1.18 -7.50
N LEU A 110 -3.69 0.17 -6.62
CA LEU A 110 -4.09 -1.19 -6.99
C LEU A 110 -5.52 -1.25 -7.55
N ASN A 111 -6.46 -0.47 -7.00
CA ASN A 111 -7.82 -0.35 -7.53
C ASN A 111 -7.88 0.22 -8.94
N ILE A 112 -6.89 1.01 -9.36
CA ILE A 112 -6.72 1.45 -10.75
C ILE A 112 -6.06 0.36 -11.57
N LEU A 113 -4.92 -0.18 -11.10
CA LEU A 113 -4.13 -1.17 -11.84
C LEU A 113 -4.90 -2.45 -12.18
N ARG A 114 -5.86 -2.86 -11.36
CA ARG A 114 -6.68 -4.06 -11.62
C ARG A 114 -7.44 -4.00 -12.96
N TYR A 115 -7.66 -2.80 -13.50
CA TYR A 115 -8.33 -2.59 -14.80
C TYR A 115 -7.35 -2.34 -15.95
N LEU A 116 -6.06 -2.20 -15.66
CA LEU A 116 -5.00 -1.83 -16.61
C LEU A 116 -3.91 -2.89 -16.65
N ALA A 117 -4.29 -4.16 -16.55
CA ALA A 117 -3.37 -5.29 -16.45
C ALA A 117 -2.85 -5.80 -17.81
N ASP A 118 -3.42 -5.35 -18.92
CA ASP A 118 -3.15 -5.86 -20.27
C ASP A 118 -1.75 -5.49 -20.82
N ARG A 119 -1.17 -4.38 -20.33
CA ARG A 119 0.14 -3.86 -20.73
C ARG A 119 0.91 -3.36 -19.51
N PRO A 120 2.24 -3.19 -19.58
CA PRO A 120 3.00 -2.43 -18.60
C PRO A 120 2.31 -1.12 -18.21
N CYS A 121 2.05 -0.95 -16.91
CA CYS A 121 1.34 0.19 -16.37
C CYS A 121 1.98 0.67 -15.06
N ALA A 122 2.12 1.99 -14.95
CA ALA A 122 2.50 2.67 -13.74
C ALA A 122 1.38 3.63 -13.30
N VAL A 123 1.09 3.64 -12.01
CA VAL A 123 0.15 4.54 -11.36
C VAL A 123 0.89 5.27 -10.25
N ILE A 124 0.75 6.59 -10.19
CA ILE A 124 1.30 7.42 -9.12
C ILE A 124 0.13 8.06 -8.39
N VAL A 125 0.02 7.78 -7.09
CA VAL A 125 -1.03 8.32 -6.21
C VAL A 125 -0.39 9.20 -5.14
N LYS A 126 -1.08 10.26 -4.76
CA LYS A 126 -0.74 11.05 -3.57
C LYS A 126 -2.02 11.49 -2.88
N HIS A 127 -2.13 11.19 -1.59
CA HIS A 127 -3.30 11.54 -0.79
C HIS A 127 -4.61 11.04 -1.43
N ASN A 128 -4.61 9.76 -1.83
CA ASN A 128 -5.70 9.05 -2.50
C ASN A 128 -6.08 9.57 -3.89
N ASN A 129 -5.32 10.51 -4.46
CA ASN A 129 -5.59 11.08 -5.79
C ASN A 129 -4.53 10.63 -6.81
N PRO A 130 -4.92 10.16 -8.00
CA PRO A 130 -3.95 9.81 -9.05
C PRO A 130 -3.29 11.08 -9.61
N CYS A 131 -1.98 11.19 -9.45
CA CYS A 131 -1.16 12.24 -10.05
C CYS A 131 -0.82 11.92 -11.51
N GLY A 132 -0.73 10.63 -11.84
CA GLY A 132 -0.41 10.16 -13.18
C GLY A 132 -0.65 8.68 -13.34
N VAL A 133 -1.20 8.30 -14.49
CA VAL A 133 -1.45 6.91 -14.88
C VAL A 133 -1.05 6.75 -16.33
N ALA A 134 -0.22 5.77 -16.65
CA ALA A 134 0.14 5.50 -18.02
C ALA A 134 0.37 4.02 -18.28
N ARG A 135 0.01 3.60 -19.49
CA ARG A 135 0.40 2.32 -20.09
C ARG A 135 1.40 2.56 -21.21
N ALA A 136 2.31 1.63 -21.40
CA ALA A 136 3.30 1.68 -22.47
C ALA A 136 3.74 0.27 -22.89
N ASP A 137 4.76 0.18 -23.75
CA ASP A 137 5.35 -1.10 -24.15
C ASP A 137 6.37 -1.62 -23.14
N THR A 138 6.94 -0.74 -22.30
CA THR A 138 7.86 -1.08 -21.21
C THR A 138 7.45 -0.40 -19.91
N LEU A 139 7.87 -0.93 -18.75
CA LEU A 139 7.58 -0.31 -17.45
C LEU A 139 8.26 1.05 -17.31
N ALA A 140 9.52 1.16 -17.76
CA ALA A 140 10.28 2.40 -17.72
C ALA A 140 9.54 3.52 -18.49
N GLU A 141 9.00 3.22 -19.67
CA GLU A 141 8.21 4.18 -20.44
C GLU A 141 6.87 4.50 -19.76
N ALA A 142 6.18 3.51 -19.21
CA ALA A 142 4.93 3.71 -18.48
C ALA A 142 5.15 4.62 -17.27
N TYR A 143 6.18 4.36 -16.45
CA TYR A 143 6.56 5.21 -15.33
C TYR A 143 6.93 6.61 -15.79
N PHE A 144 7.77 6.76 -16.82
CA PHE A 144 8.18 8.06 -17.33
C PHE A 144 6.97 8.90 -17.75
N ARG A 145 6.02 8.31 -18.50
CA ARG A 145 4.79 8.99 -18.94
C ARG A 145 3.89 9.35 -17.75
N ALA A 146 3.69 8.44 -16.79
CA ALA A 146 2.89 8.69 -15.59
C ALA A 146 3.49 9.83 -14.75
N ASN A 147 4.80 9.80 -14.51
CA ASN A 147 5.51 10.84 -13.78
C ASN A 147 5.44 12.20 -14.48
N ARG A 148 5.41 12.22 -15.81
CA ARG A 148 5.29 13.46 -16.61
C ARG A 148 3.89 14.07 -16.65
N ALA A 149 2.85 13.35 -16.24
CA ALA A 149 1.48 13.87 -16.22
C ALA A 149 1.36 15.08 -15.27
N ASP A 150 1.84 14.93 -14.04
CA ASP A 150 2.03 16.02 -13.09
C ASP A 150 3.21 15.72 -12.16
N ARG A 151 4.39 16.26 -12.50
CA ARG A 151 5.62 16.03 -11.74
C ARG A 151 5.58 16.65 -10.35
N LEU A 152 4.81 17.73 -10.17
CA LEU A 152 4.75 18.45 -8.91
C LEU A 152 3.90 17.67 -7.91
N ALA A 153 2.77 17.14 -8.37
CA ALA A 153 1.94 16.25 -7.57
C ALA A 153 2.63 14.90 -7.31
N ALA A 154 3.32 14.33 -8.31
CA ALA A 154 4.01 13.03 -8.17
C ALA A 154 5.15 13.00 -7.14
N PHE A 155 5.74 14.15 -6.80
CA PHE A 155 6.82 14.25 -5.82
C PHE A 155 6.36 13.76 -4.44
N GLY A 156 6.98 12.70 -3.92
CA GLY A 156 6.61 12.06 -2.66
C GLY A 156 5.32 11.23 -2.72
N GLY A 157 4.91 10.82 -3.92
CA GLY A 157 3.77 9.92 -4.10
C GLY A 157 4.09 8.45 -3.84
N CYS A 158 3.05 7.63 -3.86
CA CYS A 158 3.09 6.18 -3.98
C CYS A 158 3.12 5.78 -5.45
N ILE A 159 4.17 5.11 -5.88
CA ILE A 159 4.33 4.56 -7.22
C ILE A 159 3.94 3.10 -7.18
N ALA A 160 2.94 2.69 -7.97
CA ALA A 160 2.56 1.29 -8.13
C ALA A 160 2.78 0.83 -9.57
N LEU A 161 3.37 -0.35 -9.72
CA LEU A 161 3.71 -1.00 -10.97
C LEU A 161 2.90 -2.31 -11.09
N ASN A 162 2.48 -2.68 -12.30
CA ASN A 162 1.70 -3.91 -12.52
C ASN A 162 2.53 -5.10 -13.03
N ARG A 163 3.86 -4.98 -13.04
CA ARG A 163 4.84 -6.03 -13.35
C ARG A 163 6.05 -5.86 -12.44
N GLU A 164 6.93 -6.85 -12.47
CA GLU A 164 8.25 -6.79 -11.84
C GLU A 164 8.96 -5.47 -12.19
N CYS A 165 9.50 -4.80 -11.17
CA CYS A 165 10.31 -3.61 -11.35
C CYS A 165 11.69 -4.01 -11.87
N ASP A 166 12.02 -3.60 -13.10
CA ASP A 166 13.33 -3.80 -13.71
C ASP A 166 14.32 -2.66 -13.37
N LEU A 167 15.61 -2.85 -13.67
CA LEU A 167 16.66 -1.88 -13.38
C LEU A 167 16.45 -0.52 -14.07
N ASP A 168 15.90 -0.51 -15.29
CA ASP A 168 15.69 0.74 -16.02
C ASP A 168 14.56 1.57 -15.40
N THR A 169 13.49 0.90 -14.98
CA THR A 169 12.37 1.49 -14.24
C THR A 169 12.86 1.97 -12.87
N ALA A 170 13.62 1.15 -12.15
CA ALA A 170 14.17 1.49 -10.84
C ALA A 170 15.08 2.73 -10.89
N ARG A 171 15.96 2.84 -11.90
CA ARG A 171 16.82 4.03 -12.10
C ARG A 171 16.01 5.30 -12.30
N LEU A 172 14.92 5.22 -13.08
CA LEU A 172 14.03 6.37 -13.28
C LEU A 172 13.33 6.77 -11.98
N ILE A 173 12.87 5.78 -11.20
CA ILE A 173 12.21 6.01 -9.90
C ILE A 173 13.20 6.62 -8.90
N ALA A 174 14.43 6.10 -8.81
CA ALA A 174 15.48 6.59 -7.92
C ALA A 174 15.91 8.03 -8.23
N GLY A 175 15.71 8.49 -9.47
CA GLY A 175 15.88 9.90 -9.86
C GLY A 175 14.81 10.84 -9.30
N ASN A 176 13.82 10.34 -8.56
CA ASN A 176 12.75 11.13 -7.96
C ASN A 176 12.52 10.74 -6.49
N TYR A 177 11.86 11.62 -5.72
CA TYR A 177 11.44 11.28 -4.37
C TYR A 177 10.09 10.55 -4.39
N ALA A 178 10.04 9.36 -3.82
CA ALA A 178 8.82 8.57 -3.62
C ALA A 178 8.71 8.15 -2.14
N GLU A 179 7.50 8.18 -1.59
CA GLU A 179 7.24 7.67 -0.23
C GLU A 179 7.04 6.14 -0.25
N VAL A 180 6.47 5.61 -1.33
CA VAL A 180 6.22 4.18 -1.52
C VAL A 180 6.52 3.79 -2.97
N VAL A 181 7.16 2.64 -3.15
CA VAL A 181 7.26 1.95 -4.43
C VAL A 181 6.70 0.55 -4.24
N LEU A 182 5.66 0.22 -5.00
CA LEU A 182 4.93 -1.04 -4.96
C LEU A 182 5.03 -1.73 -6.31
N ALA A 183 5.43 -2.99 -6.31
CA ALA A 183 5.43 -3.87 -7.48
C ALA A 183 5.11 -5.30 -7.04
N PRO A 184 4.68 -6.18 -7.95
CA PRO A 184 4.56 -7.60 -7.68
C PRO A 184 5.89 -8.23 -7.30
N GLU A 185 6.99 -7.79 -7.91
CA GLU A 185 8.35 -8.28 -7.68
C GLU A 185 9.37 -7.17 -8.01
N PHE A 186 10.62 -7.36 -7.57
CA PHE A 186 11.75 -6.51 -7.92
C PHE A 186 12.88 -7.38 -8.48
N ALA A 187 13.38 -7.04 -9.67
CA ALA A 187 14.42 -7.83 -10.33
C ALA A 187 15.73 -7.82 -9.54
N HIS A 188 16.59 -8.81 -9.79
CA HIS A 188 17.92 -8.89 -9.17
C HIS A 188 18.72 -7.59 -9.34
N GLY A 189 19.30 -7.10 -8.24
CA GLY A 189 20.10 -5.87 -8.20
C GLY A 189 19.30 -4.57 -8.18
N VAL A 190 17.96 -4.62 -8.20
CA VAL A 190 17.13 -3.40 -8.08
C VAL A 190 17.14 -2.83 -6.66
N MET A 191 17.30 -3.70 -5.66
CA MET A 191 17.29 -3.34 -4.25
C MET A 191 18.69 -3.00 -3.68
N GLU A 192 19.74 -3.05 -4.52
CA GLU A 192 21.13 -2.69 -4.18
C GLU A 192 21.40 -1.19 -4.36
#